data_AF-Q4RTK2-F1
#
_entry.id   AF-Q4RTK2-F1
#
_cell.length_a   1.000
_cell.length_b   1.000
_cell.length_c   1.000
_cell.angle_alpha   90.00
_cell.angle_beta   90.00
_cell.angle_gamma   90.00
#
_symmetry.space_group_name_H-M   'P 1'
#
loop_
_entity.id
_entity.type
_entity.pdbx_description
1 polymer ?
#
loop_
_entity_poly.entity_id
_entity_poly.type
_entity_poly.pdbx_seq_one_letter_code
_entity_poly.pdbx_strand_id
1 'polypeptide(L)'
;MSVTEMFSYLQGFLSADQDVREDIRKVVQTLEQTAREILTVLQSVHQPSGFKEIPGKCAKARELFCTVRTQIAQLKTKFPVEQYYRFHEHWRFVLQRLAFLSAFVVYLESESLVTRGEVAQILGSRYPFGSCSSAC
;
A
#
# COMPACT_ATOMS: atom_id res chain seq x y z
N MET A 1 -31.59 -6.30 30.33
CA MET A 1 -30.58 -5.30 29.96
C MET A 1 -31.24 -3.94 30.07
N SER A 2 -30.76 -3.09 30.97
CA SER A 2 -31.24 -1.71 31.09
C SER A 2 -30.79 -0.86 29.91
N VAL A 3 -31.44 0.29 29.70
CA VAL A 3 -31.01 1.26 28.68
C VAL A 3 -29.56 1.69 28.93
N THR A 4 -29.18 1.94 30.17
CA THR A 4 -27.80 2.29 30.54
C THR A 4 -26.80 1.19 30.17
N GLU A 5 -27.11 -0.07 30.49
CA GLU A 5 -26.27 -1.23 30.13
C GLU A 5 -26.11 -1.36 28.60
N MET A 6 -27.18 -1.11 27.84
CA MET A 6 -27.14 -1.12 26.38
C MET A 6 -26.21 -0.03 25.82
N PHE A 7 -26.31 1.20 26.31
CA PHE A 7 -25.42 2.28 25.87
C PHE A 7 -23.96 2.05 26.29
N SER A 8 -23.71 1.52 27.49
CA SER A 8 -22.36 1.14 27.93
C SER A 8 -21.76 0.05 27.04
N TYR A 9 -22.56 -0.95 26.65
CA TYR A 9 -22.15 -1.97 25.69
C TYR A 9 -21.78 -1.34 24.34
N LEU A 10 -22.67 -0.53 23.74
CA LEU A 10 -22.41 0.14 22.47
C LEU A 10 -21.17 1.03 22.51
N GLN A 11 -20.97 1.77 23.61
CA GLN A 11 -19.77 2.59 23.80
C GLN A 11 -18.49 1.74 23.73
N GLY A 12 -18.49 0.54 24.33
CA GLY A 12 -17.36 -0.39 24.25
C GLY A 12 -17.03 -0.79 22.81
N PHE A 13 -18.04 -1.07 21.98
CA PHE A 13 -17.84 -1.37 20.56
C PHE A 13 -17.26 -0.19 19.78
N LEU A 14 -17.78 1.02 20.02
CA LEU A 14 -17.31 2.22 19.34
C LEU A 14 -15.87 2.57 19.73
N SER A 15 -15.51 2.42 21.00
CA SER A 15 -14.13 2.63 21.45
C SER A 15 -13.17 1.63 20.79
N ALA A 16 -13.51 0.34 20.76
CA ALA A 16 -12.69 -0.66 20.10
C ALA A 16 -12.57 -0.44 18.58
N ASP A 17 -13.65 -0.02 17.91
CA ASP A 17 -13.62 0.35 16.48
C ASP A 17 -12.72 1.57 16.25
N GLN A 18 -12.73 2.55 17.14
CA GLN A 18 -11.85 3.72 17.06
C GLN A 18 -10.38 3.34 17.24
N ASP A 19 -10.05 2.46 18.17
CA ASP A 19 -8.67 1.99 18.37
C ASP A 19 -8.11 1.31 17.10
N VAL A 20 -8.93 0.49 16.43
CA VAL A 20 -8.59 -0.12 15.14
C VAL A 20 -8.33 0.93 14.06
N ARG A 21 -9.18 1.96 13.98
CA ARG A 21 -9.01 3.07 13.01
C ARG A 21 -7.72 3.84 13.24
N GLU A 22 -7.38 4.13 14.49
CA GLU A 22 -6.13 4.84 14.82
C GLU A 22 -4.90 4.01 14.48
N ASP A 23 -4.94 2.69 14.70
CA ASP A 23 -3.85 1.79 14.34
C ASP A 23 -3.69 1.65 12.82
N ILE A 24 -4.79 1.56 12.08
CA ILE A 24 -4.79 1.63 10.61
C ILE A 24 -4.18 2.96 10.14
N ARG A 25 -4.63 4.08 10.71
CA ARG A 25 -4.18 5.43 10.34
C ARG A 25 -2.67 5.57 10.44
N LYS A 26 -2.06 5.08 11.53
CA LYS A 26 -0.60 5.12 11.72
C LYS A 26 0.14 4.38 10.60
N VAL A 27 -0.33 3.19 10.21
CA VAL A 27 0.30 2.42 9.12
C VAL A 27 0.06 3.07 7.75
N VAL A 28 -1.13 3.64 7.52
CA VAL A 28 -1.41 4.37 6.28
C VAL A 28 -0.50 5.59 6.12
N GLN A 29 -0.24 6.33 7.20
CA GLN A 29 0.67 7.49 7.14
C GLN A 29 2.09 7.09 6.73
N THR A 30 2.60 5.94 7.18
CA THR A 30 3.92 5.45 6.76
C THR A 30 3.91 4.98 5.30
N LEU A 31 2.83 4.31 4.86
CA LEU A 31 2.63 3.97 3.44
C LEU A 31 2.61 5.22 2.55
N GLU A 32 1.89 6.26 2.96
CA GLU A 32 1.82 7.51 2.20
C GLU A 32 3.17 8.22 2.10
N GLN A 33 3.96 8.15 3.17
CA GLN A 33 5.32 8.69 3.18
C GLN A 33 6.21 7.95 2.17
N THR A 34 6.23 6.62 2.21
CA THR A 34 6.99 5.82 1.25
C THR A 34 6.47 6.01 -0.19
N ALA A 35 5.16 6.15 -0.39
CA ALA A 35 4.59 6.47 -1.70
C ALA A 35 5.00 7.86 -2.22
N ARG A 36 5.18 8.86 -1.33
CA ARG A 36 5.74 10.18 -1.71
C ARG A 36 7.21 10.05 -2.10
N GLU A 37 7.99 9.27 -1.37
CA GLU A 37 9.41 9.04 -1.69
C GLU A 37 9.59 8.36 -3.05
N ILE A 38 8.80 7.32 -3.33
CA ILE A 38 8.79 6.65 -4.64
C ILE A 38 8.40 7.67 -5.74
N LEU A 39 7.36 8.48 -5.52
CA LEU A 39 6.97 9.50 -6.49
C LEU A 39 8.12 10.47 -6.77
N THR A 40 8.80 10.97 -5.74
CA THR A 40 9.92 11.91 -5.90
C THR A 40 11.06 11.28 -6.71
N VAL A 41 11.39 10.01 -6.45
CA VAL A 41 12.41 9.28 -7.23
C VAL A 41 12.00 9.19 -8.70
N LEU A 42 10.78 8.75 -8.98
CA LEU A 42 10.32 8.53 -10.35
C LEU A 42 10.08 9.83 -11.10
N GLN A 43 9.57 10.89 -10.47
CA GLN A 43 9.38 12.19 -11.13
C GLN A 43 10.70 12.83 -11.58
N SER A 44 11.83 12.48 -10.95
CA SER A 44 13.13 12.99 -11.37
C SER A 44 13.54 12.55 -12.79
N VAL A 45 12.88 11.54 -13.38
CA VAL A 45 13.10 11.17 -14.80
C VAL A 45 12.75 12.30 -15.78
N HIS A 46 11.90 13.24 -15.37
CA HIS A 46 11.54 14.42 -16.17
C HIS A 46 12.58 15.55 -16.14
N GLN A 47 13.65 15.42 -15.35
CA GLN A 47 14.77 16.37 -15.35
C GLN A 47 15.66 16.18 -16.61
N PRO A 48 16.47 17.18 -17.01
CA PRO A 48 17.24 17.14 -18.26
C PRO A 48 18.15 15.91 -18.46
N SER A 49 18.70 15.35 -17.38
CA SER A 49 19.51 14.11 -17.42
C SER A 49 18.72 12.84 -17.05
N GLY A 50 17.45 12.97 -16.67
CA GLY A 50 16.65 11.93 -16.04
C GLY A 50 16.46 10.69 -16.91
N PHE A 51 16.42 10.84 -18.24
CA PHE A 51 16.29 9.72 -19.18
C PHE A 51 17.44 8.72 -19.08
N LYS A 52 18.68 9.19 -18.90
CA LYS A 52 19.86 8.31 -18.75
C LYS A 52 19.88 7.58 -17.41
N GLU A 53 19.13 8.09 -16.43
CA GLU A 53 19.10 7.56 -15.06
C GLU A 53 17.90 6.63 -14.81
N ILE A 54 17.01 6.43 -15.80
CA ILE A 54 15.79 5.63 -15.65
C ILE A 54 16.05 4.26 -14.98
N PRO A 55 17.04 3.45 -15.42
CA PRO A 55 17.31 2.16 -14.78
C PRO A 55 17.63 2.29 -13.27
N GLY A 56 18.43 3.28 -12.91
CA GLY A 56 18.79 3.55 -11.51
C GLY A 56 17.61 4.07 -10.68
N LYS A 57 16.74 4.92 -11.25
CA LYS A 57 15.53 5.39 -10.56
C LYS A 57 14.53 4.25 -10.35
N CYS A 58 14.35 3.38 -11.34
CA CYS A 58 13.46 2.22 -11.25
C CYS A 58 13.97 1.21 -10.21
N ALA A 59 15.28 0.92 -10.19
CA ALA A 59 15.89 0.08 -9.16
C ALA A 59 15.64 0.62 -7.74
N LYS A 60 15.89 1.92 -7.52
CA LYS A 60 15.63 2.57 -6.22
C LYS A 60 14.13 2.56 -5.86
N ALA A 61 13.24 2.77 -6.82
CA ALA A 61 11.80 2.67 -6.58
C ALA A 61 11.40 1.24 -6.18
N ARG A 62 11.98 0.21 -6.79
CA ARG A 62 11.75 -1.20 -6.45
C ARG A 62 12.23 -1.54 -5.02
N GLU A 63 13.35 -0.99 -4.57
CA GLU A 63 13.78 -1.09 -3.16
C GLU A 63 12.76 -0.50 -2.19
N LEU A 64 12.22 0.69 -2.51
CA LEU A 64 11.16 1.32 -1.70
C LEU A 64 9.86 0.51 -1.72
N PHE A 65 9.55 -0.20 -2.82
CA PHE A 65 8.42 -1.14 -2.84
C PHE A 65 8.61 -2.33 -1.89
N CYS A 66 9.84 -2.74 -1.56
CA CYS A 66 10.07 -3.73 -0.48
C CYS A 66 9.61 -3.21 0.88
N THR A 67 9.84 -1.92 1.16
CA THR A 67 9.30 -1.26 2.36
C THR A 67 7.77 -1.22 2.34
N VAL A 68 7.17 -0.89 1.18
CA VAL A 68 5.71 -0.92 1.00
C VAL A 68 5.13 -2.31 1.27
N ARG A 69 5.78 -3.39 0.81
CA ARG A 69 5.34 -4.77 1.10
C ARG A 69 5.27 -5.05 2.60
N THR A 70 6.30 -4.61 3.34
CA THR A 70 6.34 -4.75 4.81
C THR A 70 5.22 -3.96 5.47
N GLN A 71 4.99 -2.71 5.05
CA GLN A 71 3.92 -1.87 5.59
C GLN A 71 2.52 -2.41 5.24
N ILE A 72 2.31 -2.96 4.05
CA ILE A 72 1.05 -3.63 3.67
C ILE A 72 0.84 -4.90 4.50
N ALA A 73 1.90 -5.67 4.78
CA ALA A 73 1.82 -6.82 5.67
C ALA A 73 1.44 -6.40 7.10
N GLN A 74 2.00 -5.28 7.60
CA GLN A 74 1.60 -4.70 8.89
C GLN A 74 0.16 -4.21 8.90
N LEU A 75 -0.31 -3.58 7.82
CA LEU A 75 -1.70 -3.11 7.74
C LEU A 75 -2.69 -4.25 7.88
N LYS A 76 -2.40 -5.42 7.27
CA LYS A 76 -3.25 -6.62 7.35
C LYS A 76 -3.38 -7.17 8.77
N THR A 77 -2.48 -6.85 9.71
CA THR A 77 -2.58 -7.32 11.10
C THR A 77 -3.44 -6.39 11.97
N LYS A 78 -3.87 -5.23 11.45
CA LYS A 78 -4.61 -4.22 12.21
C LYS A 78 -6.12 -4.44 12.24
N PHE A 79 -6.66 -5.26 11.36
CA PHE A 79 -8.10 -5.50 11.27
C PHE A 79 -8.40 -6.95 10.87
N PRO A 80 -9.57 -7.49 11.23
CA PRO A 80 -10.02 -8.81 10.75
C PRO A 80 -10.22 -8.82 9.23
N VAL A 81 -9.77 -9.85 8.52
CA VAL A 81 -9.84 -9.92 7.05
C VAL A 81 -11.25 -9.72 6.48
N GLU A 82 -12.27 -10.24 7.18
CA GLU A 82 -13.70 -10.08 6.85
C GLU A 82 -14.16 -8.61 6.82
N GLN A 83 -13.43 -7.72 7.50
CA GLN A 83 -13.74 -6.29 7.61
C GLN A 83 -12.93 -5.43 6.63
N TYR A 84 -12.32 -6.03 5.60
CA TYR A 84 -11.55 -5.30 4.59
C TYR A 84 -12.32 -4.09 4.03
N TYR A 85 -13.56 -4.29 3.58
CA TYR A 85 -14.38 -3.21 3.01
C TYR A 85 -14.91 -2.22 4.04
N ARG A 86 -15.01 -2.61 5.33
CA ARG A 86 -15.40 -1.71 6.42
C ARG A 86 -14.37 -0.59 6.61
N PHE A 87 -13.09 -0.93 6.49
CA PHE A 87 -11.99 0.02 6.71
C PHE A 87 -11.31 0.50 5.42
N HIS A 88 -11.70 -0.03 4.26
CA HIS A 88 -11.08 0.25 2.95
C HIS A 88 -10.82 1.73 2.67
N GLU A 89 -11.75 2.63 3.03
CA GLU A 89 -11.60 4.06 2.76
C GLU A 89 -10.36 4.69 3.41
N HIS A 90 -9.79 4.11 4.47
CA HIS A 90 -8.59 4.63 5.11
C HIS A 90 -7.35 4.49 4.22
N TRP A 91 -7.24 3.44 3.41
CA TRP A 91 -6.08 3.20 2.55
C TRP A 91 -6.38 3.26 1.04
N ARG A 92 -7.64 3.52 0.66
CA ARG A 92 -8.06 3.59 -0.75
C ARG A 92 -7.17 4.53 -1.57
N PHE A 93 -6.93 5.73 -1.06
CA PHE A 93 -6.13 6.73 -1.76
C PHE A 93 -4.68 6.28 -1.95
N VAL A 94 -4.01 5.83 -0.88
CA VAL A 94 -2.61 5.38 -0.97
C VAL A 94 -2.46 4.14 -1.84
N LEU A 95 -3.44 3.21 -1.81
CA LEU A 95 -3.42 2.02 -2.65
C LEU A 95 -3.53 2.36 -4.15
N GLN A 96 -4.40 3.31 -4.51
CA GLN A 96 -4.50 3.81 -5.89
C GLN A 96 -3.18 4.48 -6.33
N ARG A 97 -2.56 5.27 -5.46
CA ARG A 97 -1.27 5.91 -5.73
C ARG A 97 -0.15 4.87 -5.92
N LEU A 98 -0.11 3.85 -5.08
CA LEU A 98 0.87 2.75 -5.19
C LEU A 98 0.67 1.97 -6.49
N ALA A 99 -0.57 1.71 -6.91
CA ALA A 99 -0.87 1.07 -8.19
C ALA A 99 -0.38 1.93 -9.38
N PHE A 100 -0.62 3.25 -9.34
CA PHE A 100 -0.05 4.18 -10.32
C PHE A 100 1.48 4.11 -10.36
N LEU A 101 2.14 4.16 -9.21
CA LEU A 101 3.61 4.12 -9.14
C LEU A 101 4.17 2.78 -9.65
N SER A 102 3.50 1.66 -9.35
CA SER A 102 3.87 0.36 -9.90
C SER A 102 3.76 0.33 -11.42
N ALA A 103 2.67 0.86 -11.98
CA ALA A 103 2.51 1.02 -13.42
C ALA A 103 3.57 1.94 -14.03
N PHE A 104 3.94 3.02 -13.33
CA PHE A 104 4.93 3.96 -13.81
C PHE A 104 6.33 3.33 -13.90
N VAL A 105 6.73 2.54 -12.90
CA VAL A 105 7.99 1.76 -12.96
C VAL A 105 8.01 0.82 -14.16
N VAL A 106 6.96 0.00 -14.32
CA VAL A 106 6.90 -0.99 -15.40
C VAL A 106 6.91 -0.33 -16.77
N TYR A 107 6.20 0.79 -16.92
CA TYR A 107 6.19 1.57 -18.16
C TYR A 107 7.58 2.14 -18.47
N LEU A 108 8.28 2.69 -17.48
CA LEU A 108 9.64 3.23 -17.68
C LEU A 108 10.66 2.14 -18.06
N GLU A 109 10.45 0.90 -17.63
CA GLU A 109 11.37 -0.22 -17.91
C GLU A 109 11.07 -0.94 -19.23
N SER A 110 9.81 -1.00 -19.64
CA SER A 110 9.36 -1.89 -20.72
C SER A 110 8.36 -1.28 -21.70
N GLU A 111 7.95 -0.03 -21.49
CA GLU A 111 6.92 0.67 -22.27
C GLU A 111 5.57 -0.08 -22.33
N SER A 112 5.32 -0.95 -21.36
CA SER A 112 4.11 -1.78 -21.27
C SER A 112 3.23 -1.39 -20.08
N LEU A 113 1.95 -1.75 -20.16
CA LEU A 113 1.01 -1.58 -19.05
C LEU A 113 1.07 -2.79 -18.13
N VAL A 114 1.39 -2.56 -16.85
CA VAL A 114 1.37 -3.59 -15.82
C VAL A 114 -0.02 -4.21 -15.63
N THR A 115 -0.07 -5.53 -15.45
CA THR A 115 -1.31 -6.23 -15.14
C THR A 115 -1.69 -6.08 -13.66
N ARG A 116 -2.97 -6.30 -13.34
CA ARG A 116 -3.44 -6.32 -11.95
C ARG A 116 -2.69 -7.35 -11.09
N GLY A 117 -2.35 -8.51 -11.66
CA GLY A 117 -1.64 -9.57 -10.97
C GLY A 117 -0.21 -9.17 -10.60
N GLU A 118 0.49 -8.52 -11.51
CA GLU A 118 1.85 -8.00 -11.26
C GLU A 118 1.85 -6.86 -10.24
N VAL A 119 0.89 -5.92 -10.29
CA VAL A 119 0.75 -4.90 -9.23
C VAL A 119 0.55 -5.57 -7.87
N ALA A 120 -0.31 -6.59 -7.80
CA ALA A 120 -0.53 -7.31 -6.56
C ALA A 120 0.75 -7.99 -6.04
N GLN A 121 1.56 -8.56 -6.93
CA GLN A 121 2.89 -9.08 -6.60
C GLN A 121 3.85 -7.98 -6.13
N ILE A 122 3.94 -6.84 -6.82
CA ILE A 122 4.79 -5.70 -6.43
C ILE A 122 4.42 -5.22 -5.02
N LEU A 123 3.13 -5.11 -4.71
CA LEU A 123 2.63 -4.63 -3.42
C LEU A 123 2.58 -5.70 -2.32
N GLY A 124 2.84 -6.98 -2.63
CA GLY A 124 2.76 -8.06 -1.64
C GLY A 124 1.33 -8.43 -1.23
N SER A 125 0.33 -8.16 -2.09
CA SER A 125 -1.02 -8.71 -1.96
C SER A 125 -1.09 -10.04 -2.70
N ARG A 126 -1.05 -11.15 -1.96
CA ARG A 126 -1.07 -12.51 -2.53
C ARG A 126 -2.44 -12.83 -3.13
N TYR A 127 -2.47 -13.14 -4.42
CA TYR A 127 -3.30 -14.23 -4.97
C TYR A 127 -2.37 -15.43 -5.23
N PRO A 128 -2.69 -16.67 -4.83
CA PRO A 128 -1.90 -17.84 -5.16
C PRO A 128 -2.29 -18.34 -6.55
N PHE A 129 -1.55 -17.95 -7.59
CA PHE A 129 -1.38 -18.77 -8.80
C PHE A 129 0.02 -18.51 -9.35
N GLY A 130 0.82 -19.57 -9.45
CA GLY A 130 2.17 -19.53 -10.03
C GLY A 130 3.24 -19.09 -9.04
N SER A 131 3.98 -20.06 -8.53
CA SER A 131 5.30 -19.87 -7.93
C SER A 131 6.20 -19.07 -8.86
N CYS A 132 6.54 -17.84 -8.49
CA CYS A 132 7.75 -17.19 -8.99
C CYS A 132 8.73 -17.07 -7.83
N SER A 133 9.74 -17.93 -7.91
CA SER A 133 10.93 -17.95 -7.08
C SER A 133 11.75 -16.67 -7.28
N SER A 134 12.42 -16.25 -6.20
CA SER A 134 13.70 -15.52 -6.19
C SER A 134 13.75 -14.17 -6.93
N ALA A 135 13.55 -13.08 -6.18
CA ALA A 135 14.39 -11.87 -6.16
C ALA A 135 13.67 -10.73 -5.41
N CYS A 136 13.58 -10.88 -4.09
CA CYS A 136 13.50 -9.83 -3.08
C CYS A 136 13.96 -10.48 -1.77
#